data_AF-A0A0T9LSM2-F1
#
_entry.id   AF-A0A0T9LSM2-F1
#
_cell.length_a   1.000
_cell.length_b   1.000
_cell.length_c   1.000
_cell.angle_alpha   90.00
_cell.angle_beta   90.00
_cell.angle_gamma   90.00
#
_symmetry.space_group_name_H-M   'P 1'
#
loop_
_entity.id
_entity.type
_entity.pdbx_description
1 polymer ?
#
loop_
_entity_poly.entity_id
_entity_poly.type
_entity_poly.pdbx_seq_one_letter_code
_entity_poly.pdbx_strand_id
1 'polypeptide(L)'
;MNDSNPIQYMLGDLQGKYSKLKSDLDKLKDFQQYITLLQQRADNDSQARETLLRLDAAFPNGFKQEKAKMMDCVSQMSIQFKQLETQLKNLNSTENTP
;
A
#
# COMPACT_ATOMS: atom_id res chain seq x y z
N MET A 1 27.10 -20.77 9.54
CA MET A 1 25.81 -20.13 9.89
C MET A 1 25.75 -18.86 9.08
N ASN A 2 24.71 -18.69 8.27
CA ASN A 2 24.63 -17.62 7.28
C ASN A 2 24.29 -16.32 8.02
N ASP A 3 25.32 -15.52 8.33
CA ASP A 3 25.18 -14.14 8.81
C ASP A 3 24.47 -13.33 7.73
N SER A 4 23.15 -13.47 7.68
CA SER A 4 22.31 -12.70 6.78
C SER A 4 22.41 -11.25 7.25
N ASN A 5 23.27 -10.49 6.59
CA ASN A 5 23.52 -9.09 6.85
C ASN A 5 22.16 -8.41 7.12
N PRO A 6 21.94 -7.83 8.32
CA PRO A 6 20.65 -7.24 8.71
C PRO A 6 20.06 -6.31 7.65
N ILE A 7 20.93 -5.65 6.88
CA ILE A 7 20.58 -4.77 5.77
C ILE A 7 19.93 -5.52 4.60
N GLN A 8 20.42 -6.72 4.26
CA GLN A 8 19.83 -7.56 3.21
C GLN A 8 18.44 -8.07 3.60
N TYR A 9 18.26 -8.44 4.87
CA TYR A 9 16.94 -8.81 5.38
C TYR A 9 15.96 -7.63 5.34
N MET A 10 16.39 -6.45 5.81
CA MET A 10 15.58 -5.23 5.77
C MET A 10 15.22 -4.83 4.33
N LEU A 11 16.16 -4.91 3.39
CA LEU A 11 15.91 -4.65 1.96
C LEU A 11 14.88 -5.62 1.37
N GLY A 12 15.01 -6.91 1.66
CA GLY A 12 14.07 -7.93 1.20
C GLY A 12 12.65 -7.72 1.74
N ASP A 13 12.52 -7.42 3.04
CA ASP A 13 11.23 -7.11 3.67
C ASP A 13 10.60 -5.85 3.06
N LEU A 14 11.40 -4.81 2.81
CA LEU A 14 10.94 -3.57 2.20
C LEU A 14 10.44 -3.77 0.76
N GLN A 15 11.18 -4.57 -0.03
CA GLN A 15 10.81 -4.92 -1.40
C GLN A 15 9.51 -5.75 -1.43
N GLY A 16 9.34 -6.68 -0.49
CA GLY A 16 8.12 -7.46 -0.32
C GLY A 16 6.91 -6.57 0.01
N LYS A 17 7.06 -5.68 0.99
CA LYS A 17 6.02 -4.70 1.36
C LYS A 17 5.66 -3.77 0.20
N TYR A 18 6.66 -3.31 -0.56
CA TYR A 18 6.42 -2.46 -1.74
C TYR A 18 5.62 -3.19 -2.81
N SER A 19 6.00 -4.43 -3.12
CA SER A 19 5.32 -5.24 -4.13
C SER A 19 3.87 -5.52 -3.75
N LYS A 20 3.63 -5.83 -2.46
CA LYS A 20 2.27 -6.01 -1.93
C LYS A 20 1.45 -4.74 -2.02
N LEU A 21 2.00 -3.60 -1.57
CA LEU A 21 1.32 -2.31 -1.63
C LEU A 21 0.94 -1.94 -3.07
N LYS A 22 1.84 -2.17 -4.03
CA LYS A 22 1.57 -1.96 -5.45
C LYS A 22 0.40 -2.81 -5.94
N SER A 23 0.39 -4.11 -5.60
CA SER A 23 -0.71 -5.01 -5.97
C SER A 23 -2.05 -4.58 -5.35
N ASP A 24 -2.04 -4.17 -4.09
CA ASP A 24 -3.24 -3.72 -3.38
C ASP A 24 -3.77 -2.40 -3.99
N LEU A 25 -2.89 -1.50 -4.42
CA LEU A 25 -3.25 -0.26 -5.11
C LEU A 25 -3.91 -0.52 -6.47
N ASP A 26 -3.36 -1.45 -7.26
CA ASP A 26 -3.91 -1.78 -8.58
C ASP A 26 -5.30 -2.41 -8.45
N LYS A 27 -5.49 -3.34 -7.50
CA LYS A 27 -6.83 -3.88 -7.20
C LYS A 27 -7.82 -2.80 -6.77
N LEU A 28 -7.38 -1.81 -6.00
CA LEU A 28 -8.24 -0.72 -5.56
C LEU A 28 -8.70 0.14 -6.75
N LYS A 29 -7.85 0.35 -7.75
CA LYS A 29 -8.26 1.00 -9.01
C LYS A 29 -9.30 0.19 -9.77
N ASP A 30 -9.12 -1.13 -9.87
CA ASP A 30 -10.07 -2.00 -10.56
C ASP A 30 -11.45 -1.96 -9.88
N PHE A 31 -11.49 -2.04 -8.54
CA PHE A 31 -12.73 -1.88 -7.79
C PHE A 31 -13.38 -0.51 -8.01
N GLN A 32 -12.58 0.56 -8.06
CA GLN A 32 -13.11 1.90 -8.27
C GLN A 32 -13.69 2.08 -9.69
N GLN A 33 -13.07 1.48 -10.70
CA GLN A 33 -13.63 1.41 -12.05
C GLN A 33 -14.94 0.62 -12.07
N TYR A 34 -14.99 -0.53 -11.39
CA TYR A 34 -16.21 -1.34 -11.31
C TYR A 34 -17.36 -0.58 -10.64
N ILE A 35 -17.10 0.10 -9.52
CA ILE A 35 -18.10 0.96 -8.85
C ILE A 35 -18.59 2.06 -9.79
N THR A 36 -17.70 2.68 -10.56
CA THR A 36 -18.08 3.72 -11.53
C THR A 36 -19.03 3.16 -12.60
N LEU A 37 -18.75 1.96 -13.11
CA LEU A 37 -19.63 1.28 -14.07
C LEU A 37 -20.99 0.94 -13.46
N LEU A 38 -21.03 0.49 -12.21
CA LEU A 38 -22.28 0.25 -11.50
C LEU A 38 -23.09 1.54 -11.34
N GLN A 39 -22.45 2.64 -10.96
CA GLN A 39 -23.10 3.95 -10.81
C GLN A 39 -23.71 4.45 -12.12
N GLN A 40 -23.00 4.29 -13.25
CA GLN A 40 -23.51 4.67 -14.58
C GLN A 40 -24.75 3.85 -15.01
N ARG A 41 -24.89 2.62 -14.50
CA ARG A 41 -25.97 1.71 -14.88
C ARG A 41 -27.14 1.72 -13.88
N ALA A 42 -26.93 2.22 -12.67
CA ALA A 42 -27.87 2.12 -11.56
C ALA A 42 -29.26 2.72 -11.83
N ASP A 43 -29.36 3.67 -12.76
CA ASP A 43 -30.64 4.28 -13.16
C ASP A 43 -31.55 3.31 -13.91
N ASN A 44 -30.97 2.33 -14.62
CA ASN A 44 -31.69 1.39 -15.49
C ASN A 44 -31.46 -0.09 -15.12
N ASP A 45 -30.57 -0.37 -14.17
CA ASP A 45 -30.20 -1.71 -13.72
C ASP A 45 -30.40 -1.83 -12.19
N SER A 46 -31.47 -2.54 -11.82
CA SER A 46 -31.83 -2.77 -10.41
C SER A 46 -30.78 -3.60 -9.67
N GLN A 47 -30.07 -4.50 -10.35
CA GLN A 47 -29.02 -5.32 -9.77
C GLN A 47 -27.77 -4.47 -9.50
N ALA A 48 -27.45 -3.54 -10.40
CA ALA A 48 -26.37 -2.57 -10.17
C ALA A 48 -26.67 -1.70 -8.93
N ARG A 49 -27.91 -1.23 -8.81
CA ARG A 49 -28.36 -0.44 -7.67
C ARG A 49 -28.33 -1.22 -6.35
N GLU A 50 -28.77 -2.47 -6.34
CA GLU A 50 -28.69 -3.33 -5.16
C GLU A 50 -27.23 -3.59 -4.74
N THR A 51 -26.34 -3.81 -5.70
CA THR A 51 -24.92 -4.01 -5.44
C THR A 51 -24.29 -2.78 -4.80
N LEU A 52 -24.63 -1.57 -5.27
CA LEU A 52 -24.17 -0.32 -4.67
C LEU A 52 -24.72 -0.13 -3.24
N LEU A 53 -25.99 -0.47 -3.00
CA LEU A 53 -26.58 -0.41 -1.65
C LEU A 53 -25.89 -1.37 -0.67
N ARG A 54 -25.58 -2.60 -1.11
CA ARG A 54 -24.82 -3.56 -0.31
C ARG A 54 -23.41 -3.07 -0.02
N LEU A 55 -22.77 -2.43 -1.00
CA LEU A 55 -21.44 -1.85 -0.84
C LEU A 55 -21.45 -0.71 0.18
N ASP A 56 -22.44 0.18 0.11
CA ASP A 56 -22.62 1.28 1.06
C ASP A 56 -22.93 0.76 2.47
N ALA A 57 -23.74 -0.30 2.60
CA ALA A 57 -24.02 -0.93 3.89
C ALA A 57 -22.79 -1.63 4.50
N ALA A 58 -21.95 -2.26 3.67
CA ALA A 58 -20.71 -2.90 4.12
C ALA A 58 -19.60 -1.89 4.45
N PHE A 59 -19.59 -0.76 3.76
CA PHE A 59 -18.61 0.32 3.95
C PHE A 59 -19.33 1.66 4.14
N PRO A 60 -20.03 1.88 5.27
CA PRO A 60 -20.87 3.06 5.49
C PRO A 60 -20.09 4.38 5.57
N ASN A 61 -18.78 4.30 5.84
CA ASN A 61 -17.87 5.45 5.79
C ASN A 61 -17.10 5.54 4.45
N GLY A 62 -17.52 4.73 3.46
CA GLY A 62 -16.81 4.47 2.22
C GLY A 62 -15.39 3.94 2.46
N PHE A 63 -14.53 4.13 1.46
CA PHE A 63 -13.11 3.74 1.53
C PHE A 63 -12.22 4.79 2.21
N LYS A 64 -12.79 5.76 2.94
CA LYS A 64 -12.00 6.84 3.57
C LYS A 64 -11.00 6.29 4.59
N GLN A 65 -11.45 5.35 5.42
CA GLN A 65 -10.62 4.77 6.47
C GLN A 65 -9.51 3.89 5.88
N GLU A 66 -9.82 3.10 4.85
CA GLU A 66 -8.88 2.22 4.15
C GLU A 66 -7.84 3.04 3.39
N LYS A 67 -8.26 4.16 2.77
CA LYS A 67 -7.35 5.12 2.15
C LYS A 67 -6.40 5.76 3.17
N ALA A 68 -6.90 6.13 4.35
CA ALA A 68 -6.06 6.67 5.42
C ALA A 68 -5.01 5.64 5.89
N LYS A 69 -5.43 4.39 6.13
CA LYS A 69 -4.51 3.29 6.48
C LYS A 69 -3.43 3.06 5.41
N MET A 70 -3.78 3.13 4.13
CA MET A 70 -2.79 3.02 3.04
C MET A 70 -1.80 4.19 3.05
N MET A 71 -2.28 5.42 3.25
CA MET A 71 -1.40 6.60 3.33
C MET A 71 -0.46 6.54 4.53
N ASP A 72 -0.94 6.04 5.68
CA ASP A 72 -0.09 5.81 6.86
C ASP A 72 0.99 4.77 6.59
N CYS A 73 0.64 3.66 5.91
CA CYS A 73 1.60 2.64 5.49
C CYS A 73 2.67 3.22 4.56
N VAL A 74 2.29 4.04 3.57
CA VAL A 74 3.23 4.74 2.67
C VAL A 74 4.18 5.65 3.46
N SER A 75 3.63 6.43 4.40
CA SER A 75 4.42 7.30 5.28
C SER A 75 5.42 6.51 6.12
N GLN A 76 5.03 5.38 6.70
CA GLN A 76 5.92 4.49 7.45
C GLN A 76 7.04 3.91 6.57
N MET A 77 6.72 3.51 5.33
CA MET A 77 7.72 3.02 4.39
C MET A 77 8.73 4.11 4.05
N SER A 78 8.29 5.36 3.84
CA SER A 78 9.18 6.50 3.61
C SER A 78 10.17 6.71 4.77
N ILE A 79 9.71 6.57 6.01
CA ILE A 79 10.57 6.65 7.20
C ILE A 79 11.58 5.50 7.21
N GLN A 80 11.15 4.26 6.94
CA GLN A 80 12.03 3.09 6.88
C GLN A 80 13.11 3.23 5.80
N PHE A 81 12.77 3.77 4.62
CA PHE A 81 13.74 4.08 3.57
C PHE A 81 14.80 5.10 4.02
N LYS A 82 14.39 6.20 4.68
CA LYS A 82 15.33 7.20 5.20
C LYS A 82 16.26 6.61 6.27
N GLN A 83 15.73 5.78 7.16
CA GLN A 83 16.53 5.10 8.18
C GLN A 83 17.57 4.18 7.54
N LEU A 84 17.17 3.42 6.52
CA LEU A 84 18.08 2.56 5.77
C LEU A 84 19.17 3.38 5.05
N GLU A 85 18.78 4.49 4.41
CA GLU A 85 19.72 5.41 3.76
C GLU A 85 20.76 5.95 4.76
N THR A 86 20.33 6.37 5.95
CA THR A 86 21.23 6.84 7.01
C THR A 86 22.17 5.73 7.48
N GLN A 87 21.66 4.51 7.69
CA GLN A 87 22.50 3.37 8.11
C GLN A 87 23.58 3.05 7.06
N LEU A 88 23.24 3.07 5.77
CA LEU A 88 24.19 2.86 4.68
C LEU A 88 25.27 3.95 4.61
N LYS A 89 24.88 5.23 4.76
CA LYS A 89 25.83 6.36 4.81
C LYS A 89 26.80 6.25 5.98
N ASN A 90 26.30 5.83 7.15
CA ASN A 90 27.13 5.67 8.34
C ASN A 90 28.15 4.53 8.18
N LEU A 91 27.76 3.41 7.56
CA LEU A 91 28.69 2.31 7.27
C LEU A 91 29.83 2.74 6.35
N ASN A 92 29.51 3.43 5.25
CA ASN A 92 30.52 3.99 4.33
C ASN A 92 31.42 5.05 4.99
N SER A 93 30.96 5.69 6.07
CA SER A 93 31.74 6.69 6.79
C SER A 93 32.73 6.04 7.77
N THR A 94 32.38 4.89 8.36
CA THR A 94 33.27 4.13 9.25
C THR A 94 34.40 3.39 8.52
N GLU A 95 34.20 2.96 7.26
CA GLU A 95 35.26 2.31 6.46
C GLU A 95 36.31 3.29 5.91
N ASN A 96 36.09 4.61 6.01
CA ASN A 96 37.00 5.64 5.50
C ASN A 96 37.79 6.39 6.59
N THR A 97 37.87 5.82 7.81
CA THR A 97 38.75 6.34 8.87
C THR A 97 40.11 5.63 8.77
N PRO A 98 41.22 6.32 8.47
CA PRO A 98 42.56 5.72 8.41
C PRO A 98 43.08 5.25 9.78
#